data_AF-A0AAU5L7I3-F1
#
_entry.id   AF-A0AAU5L7I3-F1
#
_cell.length_a   1.000
_cell.length_b   1.000
_cell.length_c   1.000
_cell.angle_alpha   90.00
_cell.angle_beta   90.00
_cell.angle_gamma   90.00
#
_symmetry.space_group_name_H-M   'P 1'
#
loop_
_entity.id
_entity.type
_entity.pdbx_description
1 polymer ?
#
loop_
_entity_poly.entity_id
_entity_poly.type
_entity_poly.pdbx_seq_one_letter_code
_entity_poly.pdbx_strand_id
1 'polypeptide(L)' 'MNDDQTPPASAIERRQRLLDIMRKDGGTWDWHRARETYLPRPDPRTVRRDLQLLAKAKQIFRAEDGGYQAVG' A
#
# COMPACT_ATOMS: atom_id res chain seq x y z
N MET A 1 -22.59 -2.55 -2.07
CA MET A 1 -22.05 -3.89 -1.80
C MET A 1 -21.07 -3.71 -0.65
N ASN A 2 -21.39 -4.21 0.54
CA ASN A 2 -20.49 -4.19 1.69
C ASN A 2 -19.62 -5.44 1.56
N ASP A 3 -18.52 -5.32 0.82
CA ASP A 3 -17.49 -6.35 0.81
C ASP A 3 -16.90 -6.43 2.22
N ASP A 4 -16.96 -7.62 2.78
CA ASP A 4 -16.43 -8.04 4.06
C ASP A 4 -14.97 -7.56 4.23
N GLN A 5 -14.77 -6.35 4.75
CA GLN A 5 -13.44 -5.80 5.01
C GLN A 5 -12.94 -6.37 6.34
N THR A 6 -12.76 -7.68 6.38
CA THR A 6 -12.03 -8.33 7.46
C THR A 6 -10.63 -7.67 7.54
N PRO A 7 -10.22 -7.15 8.71
CA PRO A 7 -8.89 -6.61 8.90
C PRO A 7 -7.84 -7.67 8.52
N PRO A 8 -6.72 -7.28 7.89
CA PRO A 8 -5.69 -8.24 7.53
C PRO A 8 -5.15 -8.93 8.81
N ALA A 9 -5.10 -10.26 8.80
CA ALA A 9 -4.66 -11.06 9.94
C ALA A 9 -3.15 -10.91 10.19
N SER A 10 -2.39 -10.51 9.16
CA SER A 10 -0.94 -10.32 9.24
C SER A 10 -0.42 -9.07 8.52
N ALA A 11 0.80 -8.67 8.85
CA ALA A 11 1.50 -7.59 8.15
C ALA A 11 1.82 -7.94 6.69
N ILE A 12 1.92 -9.23 6.34
CA ILE A 12 2.18 -9.68 4.97
C ILE A 12 0.92 -9.48 4.12
N GLU A 13 -0.22 -9.98 4.58
CA GLU A 13 -1.51 -9.81 3.88
C GLU A 13 -1.85 -8.33 3.70
N ARG A 14 -1.59 -7.52 4.73
CA ARG A 14 -1.79 -6.07 4.67
C ARG A 14 -0.98 -5.41 3.53
N ARG A 15 0.30 -5.78 3.38
CA ARG A 15 1.17 -5.29 2.31
C ARG A 15 0.70 -5.78 0.93
N GLN A 16 0.31 -7.04 0.84
CA GLN A 16 -0.17 -7.61 -0.42
C GLN A 16 -1.45 -6.90 -0.88
N ARG A 17 -2.40 -6.65 0.04
CA ARG A 17 -3.61 -5.89 -0.24
C ARG A 17 -3.31 -4.47 -0.70
N LEU A 18 -2.37 -3.76 -0.05
CA LEU A 18 -1.93 -2.45 -0.53
C LEU A 18 -1.39 -2.53 -1.96
N LEU A 19 -0.51 -3.49 -2.24
CA LEU A 19 0.08 -3.68 -3.56
C LEU A 19 -0.98 -3.96 -4.63
N ASP A 20 -1.96 -4.82 -4.35
CA ASP A 20 -3.02 -5.16 -5.28
C ASP A 20 -3.90 -3.94 -5.59
N ILE A 21 -4.19 -3.10 -4.60
CA ILE A 21 -4.92 -1.85 -4.79
C ILE A 21 -4.09 -0.86 -5.63
N MET A 22 -2.79 -0.71 -5.34
CA MET A 22 -1.89 0.15 -6.11
C MET A 22 -1.80 -0.28 -7.58
N ARG A 23 -1.78 -1.59 -7.85
CA ARG A 23 -1.78 -2.13 -9.22
C ARG A 23 -3.09 -1.88 -9.95
N LYS A 24 -4.21 -2.05 -9.25
CA LYS A 24 -5.55 -1.87 -9.83
C LYS A 24 -5.84 -0.41 -10.18
N ASP A 25 -5.51 0.50 -9.28
CA ASP A 25 -5.82 1.93 -9.40
C ASP A 25 -4.74 2.70 -10.18
N GLY A 26 -3.51 2.15 -10.20
CA GLY A 26 -2.37 2.73 -10.90
C GLY A 26 -1.92 4.09 -10.35
N GLY A 27 -1.03 4.73 -11.12
CA GLY A 27 -0.47 6.04 -10.82
C GLY A 27 0.48 6.08 -9.62
N THR A 28 0.78 7.29 -9.16
CA THR A 28 1.68 7.55 -8.03
C THR A 28 0.93 7.59 -6.70
N TRP A 29 1.52 6.98 -5.68
CA TRP A 29 0.98 6.85 -4.33
C TRP A 29 1.94 7.43 -3.30
N ASP A 30 1.45 8.36 -2.48
CA ASP A 30 2.12 8.74 -1.25
C ASP A 30 1.60 7.91 -0.05
N TRP A 31 2.20 8.13 1.12
CA TRP A 31 1.77 7.43 2.34
C TRP A 31 0.35 7.83 2.78
N HIS A 32 -0.14 9.01 2.39
CA HIS A 32 -1.47 9.48 2.76
C HIS A 32 -2.53 8.73 1.96
N ARG A 33 -2.41 8.68 0.63
CA ARG A 33 -3.25 7.89 -0.27
C ARG A 33 -3.21 6.40 0.11
N ALA A 34 -2.02 5.86 0.37
CA ALA A 34 -1.87 4.47 0.81
C ALA A 34 -2.66 4.23 2.11
N ARG A 35 -2.58 5.13 3.10
CA ARG A 35 -3.27 4.95 4.40
C ARG A 35 -4.79 4.83 4.27
N GLU A 36 -5.39 5.49 3.29
CA GLU A 36 -6.84 5.44 3.08
C GLU A 36 -7.34 4.04 2.66
N THR A 37 -6.46 3.15 2.21
CA THR A 37 -6.82 1.78 1.82
C THR A 37 -6.91 0.80 2.98
N TYR A 38 -6.52 1.21 4.19
CA TYR A 38 -6.41 0.34 5.34
C TYR A 38 -7.64 0.41 6.23
N LEU A 39 -8.11 -0.76 6.69
CA LEU A 39 -9.04 -0.87 7.82
C LEU A 39 -8.52 -1.90 8.84
N PRO A 40 -8.38 -1.52 10.13
CA PRO A 40 -8.41 -0.15 10.64
C PRO A 40 -7.26 0.71 10.09
N ARG A 41 -7.41 2.04 10.08
CA ARG A 41 -6.35 2.97 9.61
C ARG A 41 -5.16 2.93 10.57
N PRO A 42 -3.97 2.44 10.16
CA PRO A 42 -2.81 2.35 11.04
C PRO A 42 -2.11 3.70 11.20
N ASP A 43 -1.09 3.73 12.06
CA ASP A 43 -0.18 4.87 12.19
C ASP A 43 0.58 5.14 10.88
N PRO A 44 0.83 6.40 10.50
CA PRO A 44 1.60 6.74 9.30
C PRO A 44 2.97 6.05 9.21
N ARG A 45 3.63 5.77 10.34
CA ARG A 45 4.91 5.03 10.35
C ARG A 45 4.75 3.60 9.83
N THR A 46 3.65 2.93 10.16
CA THR A 46 3.35 1.58 9.66
C THR A 46 3.17 1.59 8.15
N VAL A 47 2.43 2.55 7.61
CA VAL A 47 2.20 2.68 6.16
C VAL A 47 3.51 2.96 5.42
N ARG A 48 4.31 3.91 5.94
CA ARG A 48 5.64 4.21 5.38
C ARG A 48 6.54 2.98 5.41
N ARG A 49 6.50 2.20 6.49
CA ARG A 49 7.28 0.96 6.60
C ARG A 49 6.83 -0.07 5.57
N ASP A 50 5.52 -0.23 5.37
CA ASP A 50 4.95 -1.14 4.39
C ASP A 50 5.38 -0.75 2.96
N LEU A 51 5.28 0.53 2.59
CA LEU A 51 5.78 1.05 1.30
C LEU A 51 7.28 0.81 1.12
N GLN A 52 8.10 1.08 2.14
CA GLN A 52 9.54 0.82 2.08
C GLN A 52 9.86 -0.68 1.88
N LEU A 53 9.11 -1.56 2.53
CA LEU A 53 9.30 -3.01 2.41
C LEU A 53 8.92 -3.50 1.01
N LEU A 54 7.80 -3.03 0.46
CA LEU A 54 7.38 -3.30 -0.92
C LEU A 54 8.42 -2.78 -1.93
N ALA A 55 8.98 -1.58 -1.69
CA ALA A 55 10.02 -1.01 -2.54
C ALA A 55 11.32 -1.82 -2.46
N LYS A 56 11.72 -2.24 -1.26
CA LYS A 56 12.88 -3.12 -1.05
C LYS A 56 12.71 -4.47 -1.75
N ALA A 57 11.48 -4.99 -1.78
CA ALA A 57 11.11 -6.21 -2.51
C ALA A 57 10.98 -5.98 -4.03
N LYS A 58 11.21 -4.76 -4.54
CA LYS A 58 11.08 -4.37 -5.94
C LYS A 58 9.68 -4.58 -6.52
N GLN A 59 8.65 -4.57 -5.67
CA GLN A 59 7.25 -4.68 -6.09
C GLN A 59 6.64 -3.32 -6.44
N ILE A 60 7.22 -2.26 -5.89
CA ILE A 60 6.91 -0.86 -6.20
C ILE A 60 8.24 -0.12 -6.39
N PHE A 61 8.24 0.99 -7.11
CA PHE A 61 9.39 1.87 -7.29
C PHE A 61 9.04 3.30 -6.88
N ARG A 62 10.07 4.10 -6.60
CA ARG A 62 9.89 5.52 -6.30
C ARG A 62 9.86 6.30 -7.62
N ALA A 63 8.77 7.01 -7.87
CA ALA A 63 8.61 7.88 -9.03
C ALA A 63 9.31 9.23 -8.82
N GLU A 64 9.48 9.99 -9.91
CA GLU A 64 10.20 11.28 -9.91
C GLU A 64 9.53 12.35 -9.03
N ASP A 65 8.20 12.30 -8.93
CA ASP A 65 7.38 13.17 -8.05
C ASP A 65 7.56 12.84 -6.54
N GLY A 66 8.34 11.81 -6.22
CA GLY A 66 8.67 11.40 -4.86
C GLY A 66 7.71 10.38 -4.26
N GLY A 67 6.62 10.01 -4.95
CA GLY A 67 5.71 8.96 -4.52
C GLY A 67 6.13 7.56 -5.00
N TYR A 68 5.27 6.58 -4.79
CA TYR A 68 5.49 5.18 -5.13
C TYR A 68 4.52 4.70 -6.20
N GLN A 69 5.00 3.90 -7.14
CA GLN A 69 4.16 3.29 -8.17
C GLN A 69 4.37 1.78 -8.19
N ALA A 70 3.29 1.03 -8.38
CA ALA A 70 3.39 -0.42 -8.48
C ALA A 70 4.05 -0.85 -9.79
N VAL A 71 4.85 -1.92 -9.70
CA VAL A 71 5.35 -2.62 -10.89
C VAL A 71 4.19 -3.47 -11.43
N GLY A 72 3.81 -3.18 -12.67
CA GLY A 72 2.79 -3.91 -13.44
C GLY A 72 3.26 -5.28 -13.88
#